data_AF-A0A6L8N2C5-F1
#
_entry.id   AF-A0A6L8N2C5-F1
#
_cell.length_a   1.000
_cell.length_b   1.000
_cell.length_c   1.000
_cell.angle_alpha   90.00
_cell.angle_beta   90.00
_cell.angle_gamma   90.00
#
_symmetry.space_group_name_H-M   'P 1'
#
loop_
_entity.id
_entity.type
_entity.pdbx_description
1 polymer ?
#
loop_
_entity_poly.entity_id
_entity_poly.type
_entity_poly.pdbx_seq_one_letter_code
_entity_poly.pdbx_strand_id
1 'polypeptide(L)'
;MARRIAAGAAYGGGGVGLVGVAAVGVLLAEVQLAKRSVGGGVAPLPPRGDGLYGLAFGRSRPLFLGLLGDSTAAGQGVRRAGQTPAALLASGLAAVAEQPVDVVNVALPGARSDDLDRQVTLLLSDTSRLPDVCVIMIGANDVTHRMPPTESVRHLAAAVRRLRTAGAEVVVGTCPDLGTIEPVYQPLRWLARRVSRQLAAAQTIVTVEQGGRTVSLGDLLGPEFAANPREMFSVDNYHPSAEGYATAAMAMLPTLCAALGLWPEPDRPDASRDESVLPVAQAAATAAREAGTEVTPSRAPWALLKHRRRRRLPEESAAAGEAGEEAESAGPAAGRPGAAPSAHRSGFRVHRR
;
A
#
# COMPACT_ATOMS: atom_id res chain seq x y z
N MET A 1 45.59 -14.17 -50.97
CA MET A 1 45.65 -13.07 -49.97
C MET A 1 44.54 -13.29 -48.92
N ALA A 2 44.71 -14.23 -47.97
CA ALA A 2 43.57 -14.73 -47.15
C ALA A 2 43.94 -15.30 -45.75
N ARG A 3 45.07 -14.89 -45.15
CA ARG A 3 45.48 -15.32 -43.79
C ARG A 3 46.17 -14.19 -43.01
N ARG A 4 45.41 -13.19 -42.54
CA ARG A 4 45.91 -12.22 -41.54
C ARG A 4 44.86 -11.49 -40.69
N ILE A 5 43.61 -11.97 -40.63
CA ILE A 5 42.57 -11.45 -39.73
C ILE A 5 42.12 -12.58 -38.78
N ALA A 6 43.02 -12.95 -37.85
CA ALA A 6 42.78 -14.04 -36.89
C ALA A 6 43.55 -13.87 -35.55
N ALA A 7 44.11 -12.68 -35.29
CA ALA A 7 45.03 -12.43 -34.16
C ALA A 7 44.56 -11.30 -33.22
N GLY A 8 43.30 -10.86 -33.31
CA GLY A 8 42.75 -9.74 -32.53
C GLY A 8 41.76 -10.11 -31.42
N ALA A 9 41.30 -11.36 -31.35
CA ALA A 9 40.21 -11.76 -30.44
C ALA A 9 40.70 -12.40 -29.11
N ALA A 10 41.82 -13.13 -29.15
CA ALA A 10 42.24 -14.03 -28.07
C ALA A 10 42.60 -13.33 -26.74
N TYR A 11 43.15 -12.11 -26.79
CA TYR A 11 43.63 -11.40 -25.60
C TYR A 11 42.73 -10.24 -25.13
N GLY A 12 41.67 -9.90 -25.88
CA GLY A 12 40.70 -8.86 -25.49
C GLY A 12 39.37 -9.40 -24.98
N GLY A 13 38.85 -10.49 -25.58
CA GLY A 13 37.49 -10.98 -25.28
C GLY A 13 37.36 -11.84 -24.03
N GLY A 14 38.42 -12.59 -23.66
CA GLY A 14 38.35 -13.62 -22.61
C GLY A 14 37.95 -13.09 -21.23
N GLY A 15 38.55 -11.98 -20.79
CA GLY A 15 38.24 -11.36 -19.50
C GLY A 15 36.80 -10.85 -19.41
N VAL A 16 36.32 -10.17 -20.46
CA VAL A 16 34.94 -9.66 -20.53
C VAL A 16 33.92 -10.80 -20.53
N GLY A 17 34.20 -11.88 -21.27
CA GLY A 17 33.36 -13.09 -21.28
C GLY A 17 33.29 -13.76 -19.90
N LEU A 18 34.43 -13.96 -19.23
CA LEU A 18 34.49 -14.58 -17.90
C LEU A 18 33.81 -13.73 -16.83
N VAL A 19 34.01 -12.40 -16.83
CA VAL A 19 33.31 -11.48 -15.91
C VAL A 19 31.80 -11.49 -16.16
N GLY A 20 31.36 -11.52 -17.42
CA GLY A 20 29.95 -11.65 -17.77
C GLY A 20 29.32 -12.96 -17.27
N VAL A 21 30.00 -14.09 -17.46
CA VAL A 21 29.56 -15.40 -16.96
C VAL A 21 29.51 -15.43 -15.43
N ALA A 22 30.52 -14.85 -14.75
CA ALA A 22 30.54 -14.75 -13.30
C ALA A 22 29.38 -13.90 -12.75
N ALA A 23 29.10 -12.75 -13.36
CA ALA A 23 27.98 -11.88 -12.97
C ALA A 23 26.62 -12.56 -13.15
N VAL A 24 26.43 -13.30 -14.25
CA VAL A 24 25.22 -14.12 -14.47
C VAL A 24 25.14 -15.26 -13.44
N GLY A 25 26.27 -15.89 -13.09
CA GLY A 25 26.34 -16.91 -12.05
C GLY A 25 25.90 -16.39 -10.68
N VAL A 26 26.38 -15.21 -10.27
CA VAL A 26 25.96 -14.55 -9.01
C VAL A 26 24.46 -14.26 -9.03
N LEU A 27 23.93 -13.64 -10.09
CA LEU A 27 22.49 -13.36 -10.22
C LEU A 27 21.63 -14.62 -10.13
N LEU A 28 22.07 -15.74 -10.73
CA LEU A 28 21.37 -17.02 -10.64
C LEU A 28 21.44 -17.63 -9.24
N ALA A 29 22.56 -17.48 -8.53
CA ALA A 29 22.69 -17.90 -7.14
C ALA A 29 21.80 -17.07 -6.21
N GLU A 30 21.76 -15.74 -6.37
CA GLU A 30 20.87 -14.84 -5.62
C GLU A 30 19.40 -15.19 -5.85
N VAL A 31 18.98 -15.46 -7.09
CA VAL A 31 17.62 -15.93 -7.40
C VAL A 31 17.30 -17.27 -6.72
N GLN A 32 18.26 -18.20 -6.63
CA GLN A 32 18.04 -19.47 -5.92
C GLN A 32 17.99 -19.30 -4.40
N LEU A 33 18.79 -18.41 -3.82
CA LEU A 33 18.75 -18.08 -2.39
C LEU A 33 17.44 -17.39 -2.02
N ALA A 34 17.05 -16.35 -2.76
CA ALA A 34 15.78 -15.65 -2.57
C ALA A 34 14.58 -16.60 -2.66
N LYS A 35 14.58 -17.56 -3.60
CA LYS A 35 13.55 -18.62 -3.71
C LYS A 35 13.55 -19.69 -2.62
N ARG A 36 14.62 -19.78 -1.80
CA ARG A 36 14.66 -20.66 -0.62
C ARG A 36 14.22 -19.93 0.65
N SER A 37 14.55 -18.65 0.77
CA SER A 37 14.09 -17.78 1.86
C SER A 37 12.61 -17.42 1.72
N VAL A 38 12.19 -17.03 0.52
CA VAL A 38 10.79 -16.73 0.17
C VAL A 38 10.13 -17.99 -0.38
N GLY A 39 9.38 -18.69 0.48
CA GLY A 39 8.62 -19.89 0.09
C GLY A 39 8.94 -21.19 0.85
N GLY A 40 9.64 -21.13 1.99
CA GLY A 40 9.99 -22.30 2.81
C GLY A 40 8.82 -23.08 3.43
N GLY A 41 7.57 -22.69 3.16
CA GLY A 41 6.36 -23.40 3.58
C GLY A 41 5.14 -22.91 2.80
N VAL A 42 4.05 -23.68 2.83
CA VAL A 42 2.75 -23.24 2.29
C VAL A 42 2.26 -22.07 3.15
N ALA A 43 2.34 -20.85 2.60
CA ALA A 43 1.76 -19.69 3.25
C ALA A 43 0.25 -19.93 3.44
N PRO A 44 -0.29 -19.82 4.66
CA PRO A 44 -1.69 -20.11 4.91
C PRO A 44 -2.58 -19.15 4.12
N LEU A 45 -3.70 -19.65 3.62
CA LEU A 45 -4.68 -18.86 2.88
C LEU A 45 -5.04 -17.59 3.67
N PRO A 46 -5.08 -16.41 3.01
CA PRO A 46 -5.39 -15.18 3.71
C PRO A 46 -6.82 -15.22 4.27
N PRO A 47 -7.07 -14.56 5.42
CA PRO A 47 -8.41 -14.47 5.96
C PRO A 47 -9.30 -13.66 5.01
N ARG A 48 -10.53 -14.13 4.75
CA ARG A 48 -11.50 -13.37 3.93
C ARG A 48 -11.76 -12.00 4.56
N GLY A 49 -11.54 -10.94 3.78
CA GLY A 49 -11.85 -9.57 4.16
C GLY A 49 -13.22 -9.08 3.64
N ASP A 50 -14.02 -9.99 3.08
CA ASP A 50 -15.29 -9.69 2.42
C ASP A 50 -16.40 -9.31 3.42
N GLY A 51 -17.35 -8.48 2.97
CA GLY A 51 -18.58 -8.14 3.69
C GLY A 51 -18.68 -6.68 4.12
N LEU A 52 -19.61 -6.42 5.05
CA LEU A 52 -20.13 -5.08 5.34
C LEU A 52 -19.42 -4.41 6.54
N TYR A 53 -18.70 -3.35 6.24
CA TYR A 53 -18.01 -2.47 7.19
C TYR A 53 -18.81 -1.19 7.44
N GLY A 54 -18.55 -0.52 8.57
CA GLY A 54 -19.23 0.74 8.90
C GLY A 54 -20.68 0.60 9.37
N LEU A 55 -21.09 -0.54 9.96
CA LEU A 55 -22.45 -0.78 10.45
C LEU A 55 -23.01 0.30 11.40
N ALA A 56 -22.13 1.06 12.08
CA ALA A 56 -22.51 2.19 12.93
C ALA A 56 -23.16 3.35 12.14
N PHE A 57 -22.88 3.48 10.84
CA PHE A 57 -23.42 4.51 9.95
C PHE A 57 -24.82 4.16 9.39
N GLY A 58 -25.47 3.12 9.92
CA GLY A 58 -26.89 2.88 9.74
C GLY A 58 -27.27 2.00 8.54
N ARG A 59 -28.29 2.43 7.78
CA ARG A 59 -28.98 1.63 6.75
C ARG A 59 -29.11 2.31 5.38
N SER A 60 -28.25 3.29 5.10
CA SER A 60 -28.03 3.77 3.73
C SER A 60 -27.57 2.60 2.83
N ARG A 61 -27.83 2.68 1.51
CA ARG A 61 -27.31 1.69 0.54
C ARG A 61 -25.78 1.63 0.73
N PRO A 62 -25.18 0.47 1.03
CA PRO A 62 -23.73 0.40 1.18
C PRO A 62 -23.04 0.78 -0.13
N LEU A 63 -21.94 1.55 -0.03
CA LEU A 63 -20.98 1.67 -1.13
C LEU A 63 -20.39 0.29 -1.41
N PHE A 64 -20.23 -0.06 -2.68
CA PHE A 64 -19.62 -1.33 -3.08
C PHE A 64 -18.17 -1.12 -3.53
N LEU A 65 -17.23 -1.62 -2.72
CA LEU A 65 -15.80 -1.67 -3.00
C LEU A 65 -15.41 -3.03 -3.59
N GLY A 66 -14.86 -3.04 -4.80
CA GLY A 66 -14.18 -4.22 -5.37
C GLY A 66 -12.69 -4.21 -5.06
N LEU A 67 -12.11 -5.35 -4.64
CA LEU A 67 -10.66 -5.58 -4.67
C LEU A 67 -10.28 -6.65 -5.69
N LEU A 68 -9.25 -6.33 -6.48
CA LEU A 68 -8.66 -7.18 -7.51
C LEU A 68 -7.14 -7.18 -7.36
N GLY A 69 -6.47 -8.26 -7.79
CA GLY A 69 -5.02 -8.31 -7.84
C GLY A 69 -4.40 -9.66 -7.49
N ASP A 70 -3.18 -9.59 -6.95
CA ASP A 70 -2.38 -10.74 -6.54
C ASP A 70 -2.50 -11.07 -5.03
N SER A 71 -1.52 -11.78 -4.46
CA SER A 71 -1.47 -12.11 -3.04
C SER A 71 -1.47 -10.88 -2.13
N THR A 72 -1.01 -9.74 -2.62
CA THR A 72 -1.05 -8.46 -1.90
C THR A 72 -2.49 -7.97 -1.75
N ALA A 73 -3.26 -7.90 -2.84
CA ALA A 73 -4.69 -7.56 -2.79
C ALA A 73 -5.50 -8.56 -1.95
N ALA A 74 -5.14 -9.86 -2.02
CA ALA A 74 -5.77 -10.90 -1.22
C ALA A 74 -5.48 -10.80 0.30
N GLY A 75 -4.50 -10.00 0.73
CA GLY A 75 -4.14 -9.88 2.15
C GLY A 75 -3.24 -11.01 2.67
N GLN A 76 -2.38 -11.57 1.81
CA GLN A 76 -1.39 -12.57 2.22
C GLN A 76 -0.44 -12.00 3.28
N GLY A 77 -0.12 -12.78 4.32
CA GLY A 77 0.80 -12.38 5.40
C GLY A 77 0.10 -12.04 6.73
N VAL A 78 -1.16 -11.59 6.70
CA VAL A 78 -1.95 -11.32 7.92
C VAL A 78 -2.78 -12.51 8.38
N ARG A 79 -3.28 -12.45 9.63
CA ARG A 79 -3.99 -13.56 10.30
C ARG A 79 -5.42 -13.24 10.72
N ARG A 80 -5.87 -11.99 10.58
CA ARG A 80 -7.23 -11.53 10.93
C ARG A 80 -7.84 -10.79 9.75
N ALA A 81 -9.14 -10.98 9.49
CA ALA A 81 -9.85 -10.32 8.39
C ALA A 81 -9.68 -8.79 8.41
N GLY A 82 -9.84 -8.17 9.60
CA GLY A 82 -9.65 -6.73 9.83
C GLY A 82 -8.22 -6.18 9.62
N GLN A 83 -7.25 -7.02 9.26
CA GLN A 83 -5.88 -6.61 8.90
C GLN A 83 -5.61 -6.72 7.39
N THR A 84 -6.59 -7.18 6.59
CA THR A 84 -6.47 -7.24 5.13
C THR A 84 -6.63 -5.85 4.52
N PRO A 85 -6.05 -5.58 3.34
CA PRO A 85 -6.26 -4.29 2.66
C PRO A 85 -7.73 -4.05 2.33
N ALA A 86 -8.49 -5.10 1.98
CA ALA A 86 -9.95 -5.03 1.80
C ALA A 86 -10.65 -4.41 3.02
N ALA A 87 -10.44 -4.99 4.20
CA ALA A 87 -11.08 -4.54 5.44
C ALA A 87 -10.61 -3.16 5.89
N LEU A 88 -9.31 -2.87 5.77
CA LEU A 88 -8.72 -1.59 6.16
C LEU A 88 -9.22 -0.44 5.27
N LEU A 89 -9.27 -0.66 3.95
CA LEU A 89 -9.80 0.30 2.98
C LEU A 89 -11.31 0.49 3.14
N ALA A 90 -12.09 -0.60 3.32
CA ALA A 90 -13.52 -0.52 3.55
C ALA A 90 -13.86 0.22 4.86
N SER A 91 -13.13 -0.06 5.94
CA SER A 91 -13.32 0.61 7.24
C SER A 91 -12.96 2.10 7.17
N GLY A 92 -11.84 2.45 6.53
CA GLY A 92 -11.42 3.84 6.34
C GLY A 92 -12.36 4.62 5.43
N LEU A 93 -12.82 4.01 4.34
CA LEU A 93 -13.78 4.62 3.41
C LEU A 93 -15.13 4.83 4.09
N ALA A 94 -15.64 3.86 4.85
CA ALA A 94 -16.88 4.00 5.58
C ALA A 94 -16.84 5.14 6.61
N ALA A 95 -15.71 5.32 7.29
CA ALA A 95 -15.50 6.38 8.25
C ALA A 95 -15.40 7.79 7.61
N VAL A 96 -14.95 7.89 6.36
CA VAL A 96 -14.89 9.17 5.62
C VAL A 96 -16.20 9.48 4.88
N ALA A 97 -16.92 8.44 4.43
CA ALA A 97 -18.20 8.58 3.74
C ALA A 97 -19.41 8.75 4.69
N GLU A 98 -19.23 8.49 5.99
CA GLU A 98 -20.30 8.31 6.98
C GLU A 98 -21.41 7.35 6.48
N GLN A 99 -21.00 6.30 5.78
CA GLN A 99 -21.87 5.37 5.06
C GLN A 99 -21.28 3.96 5.12
N PRO A 100 -22.08 2.89 5.27
CA PRO A 100 -21.56 1.53 5.23
C PRO A 100 -20.87 1.20 3.90
N VAL A 101 -19.81 0.38 3.94
CA VAL A 101 -19.09 -0.10 2.76
C VAL A 101 -19.12 -1.62 2.76
N ASP A 102 -19.70 -2.22 1.73
CA ASP A 102 -19.55 -3.66 1.48
C ASP A 102 -18.37 -3.88 0.54
N VAL A 103 -17.49 -4.83 0.86
CA VAL A 103 -16.31 -5.15 0.04
C VAL A 103 -16.35 -6.59 -0.44
N VAL A 104 -15.98 -6.81 -1.70
CA VAL A 104 -15.76 -8.15 -2.28
C VAL A 104 -14.36 -8.20 -2.88
N ASN A 105 -13.56 -9.16 -2.43
CA ASN A 105 -12.19 -9.37 -2.86
C ASN A 105 -12.10 -10.58 -3.80
N VAL A 106 -11.92 -10.33 -5.10
CA VAL A 106 -11.76 -11.36 -6.14
C VAL A 106 -10.29 -11.65 -6.47
N ALA A 107 -9.34 -11.03 -5.74
CA ALA A 107 -7.92 -11.25 -5.90
C ALA A 107 -7.51 -12.71 -5.61
N LEU A 108 -6.45 -13.16 -6.29
CA LEU A 108 -5.98 -14.54 -6.21
C LEU A 108 -4.46 -14.56 -5.90
N PRO A 109 -4.03 -15.17 -4.78
CA PRO A 109 -2.62 -15.38 -4.50
C PRO A 109 -1.90 -16.10 -5.66
N GLY A 110 -0.83 -15.50 -6.16
CA GLY A 110 -0.06 -16.00 -7.32
C GLY A 110 -0.54 -15.51 -8.69
N ALA A 111 -1.66 -14.79 -8.79
CA ALA A 111 -2.13 -14.19 -10.04
C ALA A 111 -1.13 -13.18 -10.62
N ARG A 112 -1.12 -13.07 -11.96
CA ARG A 112 -0.43 -12.02 -12.74
C ARG A 112 -1.50 -11.23 -13.49
N SER A 113 -1.11 -10.19 -14.24
CA SER A 113 -2.10 -9.32 -14.91
C SER A 113 -3.01 -10.05 -15.92
N ASP A 114 -2.60 -11.20 -16.47
CA ASP A 114 -3.43 -12.05 -17.34
C ASP A 114 -4.74 -12.53 -16.68
N ASP A 115 -4.72 -12.81 -15.38
CA ASP A 115 -5.87 -13.25 -14.58
C ASP A 115 -6.90 -12.13 -14.29
N LEU A 116 -6.55 -10.85 -14.50
CA LEU A 116 -7.44 -9.72 -14.22
C LEU A 116 -8.77 -9.81 -14.99
N ASP A 117 -8.77 -10.39 -16.19
CA ASP A 117 -10.00 -10.53 -16.99
C ASP A 117 -11.02 -11.46 -16.31
N ARG A 118 -10.55 -12.56 -15.70
CA ARG A 118 -11.37 -13.44 -14.85
C ARG A 118 -11.88 -12.70 -13.63
N GLN A 119 -11.02 -11.95 -12.95
CA GLN A 119 -11.37 -11.21 -11.72
C GLN A 119 -12.43 -10.14 -11.99
N VAL A 120 -12.27 -9.33 -13.04
CA VAL A 120 -13.27 -8.34 -13.49
C VAL A 120 -14.58 -9.04 -13.90
N THR A 121 -14.51 -10.20 -14.56
CA THR A 121 -15.71 -10.97 -14.94
C THR A 121 -16.47 -11.52 -13.72
N LEU A 122 -15.77 -11.92 -12.65
CA LEU A 122 -16.42 -12.30 -11.39
C LEU A 122 -17.07 -11.10 -10.70
N LEU A 123 -16.36 -9.98 -10.59
CA LEU A 123 -16.85 -8.79 -9.89
C LEU A 123 -18.06 -8.13 -10.60
N LEU A 124 -18.09 -8.20 -11.94
CA LEU A 124 -19.20 -7.69 -12.76
C LEU A 124 -20.25 -8.77 -13.12
N SER A 125 -20.24 -9.93 -12.46
CA SER A 125 -21.19 -11.02 -12.75
C SER A 125 -22.61 -10.73 -12.28
N ASP A 126 -22.77 -9.96 -11.19
CA ASP A 126 -24.06 -9.44 -10.73
C ASP A 126 -24.30 -8.04 -11.33
N THR A 127 -25.05 -7.98 -12.43
CA THR A 127 -25.41 -6.72 -13.10
C THR A 127 -26.39 -5.87 -12.31
N SER A 128 -27.03 -6.39 -11.25
CA SER A 128 -27.84 -5.59 -10.33
C SER A 128 -26.96 -4.78 -9.35
N ARG A 129 -25.69 -5.16 -9.22
CA ARG A 129 -24.78 -4.68 -8.18
C ARG A 129 -23.39 -4.38 -8.72
N LEU A 130 -23.29 -3.37 -9.57
CA LEU A 130 -22.01 -2.85 -10.06
C LEU A 130 -21.24 -2.13 -8.93
N PRO A 131 -19.91 -2.27 -8.84
CA PRO A 131 -19.11 -1.60 -7.81
C PRO A 131 -19.02 -0.10 -8.04
N ASP A 132 -19.13 0.69 -6.98
CA ASP A 132 -18.99 2.14 -7.03
C ASP A 132 -17.49 2.53 -7.17
N VAL A 133 -16.59 1.74 -6.57
CA VAL A 133 -15.13 1.89 -6.72
C VAL A 133 -14.40 0.55 -6.68
N CYS A 134 -13.29 0.44 -7.42
CA CYS A 134 -12.44 -0.74 -7.51
C CYS A 134 -10.98 -0.41 -7.20
N VAL A 135 -10.34 -1.26 -6.40
CA VAL A 135 -8.90 -1.24 -6.12
C VAL A 135 -8.22 -2.40 -6.83
N ILE A 136 -7.15 -2.11 -7.57
CA ILE A 136 -6.28 -3.13 -8.17
C ILE A 136 -4.89 -3.03 -7.55
N MET A 137 -4.35 -4.13 -7.00
CA MET A 137 -2.96 -4.20 -6.54
C MET A 137 -2.28 -5.43 -7.17
N ILE A 138 -1.48 -5.19 -8.23
CA ILE A 138 -0.89 -6.27 -9.03
C ILE A 138 0.42 -5.85 -9.69
N GLY A 139 1.28 -6.83 -9.96
CA GLY A 139 2.51 -6.67 -10.73
C GLY A 139 3.73 -7.32 -10.09
N ALA A 140 3.65 -7.69 -8.80
CA ALA A 140 4.76 -8.38 -8.14
C ALA A 140 5.04 -9.74 -8.81
N ASN A 141 3.97 -10.51 -9.11
CA ASN A 141 4.09 -11.79 -9.80
C ASN A 141 4.49 -11.66 -11.28
N ASP A 142 4.08 -10.58 -11.94
CA ASP A 142 4.48 -10.26 -13.31
C ASP A 142 6.01 -10.10 -13.40
N VAL A 143 6.63 -9.40 -12.45
CA VAL A 143 8.09 -9.25 -12.37
C VAL A 143 8.79 -10.56 -11.97
N THR A 144 8.32 -11.28 -10.95
CA THR A 144 8.98 -12.52 -10.50
C THR A 144 8.90 -13.65 -11.54
N HIS A 145 7.83 -13.69 -12.34
CA HIS A 145 7.66 -14.63 -13.46
C HIS A 145 8.13 -14.10 -14.82
N ARG A 146 8.61 -12.84 -14.89
CA ARG A 146 9.16 -12.21 -16.09
C ARG A 146 8.16 -12.07 -17.24
N MET A 147 6.90 -11.76 -16.92
CA MET A 147 5.91 -11.36 -17.94
C MET A 147 6.42 -10.10 -18.67
N PRO A 148 6.28 -9.99 -20.00
CA PRO A 148 6.66 -8.78 -20.73
C PRO A 148 5.90 -7.56 -20.17
N PRO A 149 6.55 -6.43 -19.84
CA PRO A 149 5.86 -5.27 -19.28
C PRO A 149 4.73 -4.74 -20.18
N THR A 150 4.91 -4.80 -21.51
CA THR A 150 3.90 -4.45 -22.51
C THR A 150 2.67 -5.36 -22.48
N GLU A 151 2.82 -6.63 -22.09
CA GLU A 151 1.74 -7.59 -21.91
C GLU A 151 1.00 -7.35 -20.59
N SER A 152 1.76 -7.19 -19.51
CA SER A 152 1.24 -6.84 -18.18
C SER A 152 0.34 -5.60 -18.21
N VAL A 153 0.83 -4.49 -18.79
CA VAL A 153 0.03 -3.25 -18.89
C VAL A 153 -1.11 -3.33 -19.91
N ARG A 154 -1.01 -4.17 -20.95
CA ARG A 154 -2.13 -4.44 -21.87
C ARG A 154 -3.31 -5.07 -21.13
N HIS A 155 -3.05 -6.03 -20.26
CA HIS A 155 -4.09 -6.66 -19.43
C HIS A 155 -4.64 -5.70 -18.38
N LEU A 156 -3.78 -4.94 -17.69
CA LEU A 156 -4.24 -3.89 -16.75
C LEU A 156 -5.13 -2.85 -17.45
N ALA A 157 -4.73 -2.35 -18.62
CA ALA A 157 -5.53 -1.40 -19.40
C ALA A 157 -6.90 -1.98 -19.80
N ALA A 158 -6.96 -3.27 -20.14
CA ALA A 158 -8.23 -3.94 -20.43
C ALA A 158 -9.12 -4.03 -19.17
N ALA A 159 -8.55 -4.37 -18.02
CA ALA A 159 -9.27 -4.47 -16.74
C ALA A 159 -9.80 -3.09 -16.28
N VAL A 160 -8.94 -2.07 -16.24
CA VAL A 160 -9.32 -0.69 -15.88
C VAL A 160 -10.43 -0.20 -16.80
N ARG A 161 -10.28 -0.35 -18.13
CA ARG A 161 -11.32 0.06 -19.09
C ARG A 161 -12.66 -0.64 -18.84
N ARG A 162 -12.68 -1.97 -18.66
CA ARG A 162 -13.91 -2.73 -18.40
C ARG A 162 -14.64 -2.21 -17.14
N LEU A 163 -13.89 -1.92 -16.07
CA LEU A 163 -14.44 -1.37 -14.82
C LEU A 163 -14.97 0.06 -15.00
N ARG A 164 -14.22 0.95 -15.66
CA ARG A 164 -14.68 2.32 -15.98
C ARG A 164 -15.90 2.33 -16.91
N THR A 165 -15.98 1.42 -17.89
CA THR A 165 -17.16 1.22 -18.75
C THR A 165 -18.37 0.71 -17.97
N ALA A 166 -18.18 -0.03 -16.88
CA ALA A 166 -19.24 -0.43 -15.95
C ALA A 166 -19.64 0.69 -14.95
N GLY A 167 -19.04 1.88 -15.03
CA GLY A 167 -19.34 3.03 -14.17
C GLY A 167 -18.54 3.09 -12.86
N ALA A 168 -17.76 2.06 -12.53
CA ALA A 168 -16.95 2.04 -11.31
C ALA A 168 -15.79 3.04 -11.39
N GLU A 169 -15.46 3.73 -10.30
CA GLU A 169 -14.16 4.39 -10.15
C GLU A 169 -13.04 3.34 -10.01
N VAL A 170 -11.82 3.65 -10.43
CA VAL A 170 -10.69 2.69 -10.38
C VAL A 170 -9.43 3.35 -9.83
N VAL A 171 -8.87 2.77 -8.77
CA VAL A 171 -7.60 3.16 -8.16
C VAL A 171 -6.61 1.99 -8.22
N VAL A 172 -5.49 2.16 -8.92
CA VAL A 172 -4.44 1.14 -9.01
C VAL A 172 -3.32 1.46 -8.02
N GLY A 173 -3.08 0.54 -7.08
CA GLY A 173 -1.83 0.49 -6.32
C GLY A 173 -0.75 -0.13 -7.20
N THR A 174 0.20 0.68 -7.67
CA THR A 174 1.20 0.22 -8.66
C THR A 174 2.18 -0.80 -8.06
N CYS A 175 2.82 -1.59 -8.92
CA CYS A 175 3.82 -2.59 -8.58
C CYS A 175 4.80 -2.07 -7.48
N PRO A 176 4.90 -2.76 -6.32
CA PRO A 176 5.76 -2.33 -5.23
C PRO A 176 7.24 -2.49 -5.61
N ASP A 177 8.12 -1.73 -4.93
CA ASP A 177 9.55 -1.78 -5.20
C ASP A 177 10.17 -3.07 -4.64
N LEU A 178 10.32 -4.08 -5.50
CA LEU A 178 10.83 -5.40 -5.11
C LEU A 178 12.31 -5.38 -4.67
N GLY A 179 13.02 -4.25 -4.82
CA GLY A 179 14.34 -4.06 -4.21
C GLY A 179 14.31 -3.58 -2.76
N THR A 180 13.14 -3.55 -2.11
CA THR A 180 13.00 -3.37 -0.65
C THR A 180 13.00 -4.70 0.12
N ILE A 181 12.75 -5.82 -0.56
CA ILE A 181 12.58 -7.16 0.03
C ILE A 181 13.92 -7.65 0.61
N GLU A 182 13.96 -7.93 1.93
CA GLU A 182 15.19 -8.18 2.68
C GLU A 182 16.04 -9.36 2.12
N PRO A 183 15.45 -10.53 1.76
CA PRO A 183 16.18 -11.65 1.15
C PRO A 183 16.83 -11.42 -0.24
N VAL A 184 16.65 -10.25 -0.86
CA VAL A 184 17.24 -9.95 -2.18
C VAL A 184 18.59 -9.25 -2.00
N TYR A 185 19.69 -9.89 -2.38
CA TYR A 185 21.05 -9.35 -2.29
C TYR A 185 21.44 -8.51 -3.53
N GLN A 186 22.65 -7.93 -3.54
CA GLN A 186 23.16 -7.13 -4.66
C GLN A 186 24.13 -7.95 -5.53
N PRO A 187 23.95 -7.99 -6.87
CA PRO A 187 23.25 -6.99 -7.69
C PRO A 187 21.76 -7.22 -7.99
N LEU A 188 21.15 -8.35 -7.61
CA LEU A 188 19.75 -8.64 -7.94
C LEU A 188 18.77 -7.55 -7.42
N ARG A 189 19.02 -6.96 -6.24
CA ARG A 189 18.20 -5.92 -5.60
C ARG A 189 18.07 -4.68 -6.46
N TRP A 190 19.17 -4.21 -7.06
CA TRP A 190 19.15 -3.08 -8.00
C TRP A 190 18.34 -3.39 -9.26
N LEU A 191 18.48 -4.60 -9.82
CA LEU A 191 17.74 -5.02 -11.00
C LEU A 191 16.24 -5.15 -10.71
N ALA A 192 15.88 -5.75 -9.56
CA ALA A 192 14.50 -5.87 -9.10
C ALA A 192 13.83 -4.50 -8.96
N ARG A 193 14.46 -3.57 -8.22
CA ARG A 193 14.05 -2.16 -8.08
C ARG A 193 13.90 -1.46 -9.43
N ARG A 194 14.82 -1.66 -10.37
CA ARG A 194 14.72 -1.06 -11.71
C ARG A 194 13.52 -1.59 -12.49
N VAL A 195 13.29 -2.90 -12.50
CA VAL A 195 12.22 -3.52 -13.28
C VAL A 195 10.84 -3.24 -12.66
N SER A 196 10.70 -3.29 -11.34
CA SER A 196 9.43 -2.98 -10.66
C SER A 196 9.03 -1.51 -10.87
N ARG A 197 9.96 -0.57 -10.75
CA ARG A 197 9.71 0.86 -11.03
C ARG A 197 9.37 1.11 -12.51
N GLN A 198 10.03 0.41 -13.44
CA GLN A 198 9.67 0.49 -14.86
C GLN A 198 8.26 -0.04 -15.14
N LEU A 199 7.84 -1.12 -14.48
CA LEU A 199 6.46 -1.61 -14.56
C LEU A 199 5.48 -0.61 -13.93
N ALA A 200 5.77 -0.09 -12.73
CA ALA A 200 4.93 0.88 -12.05
C ALA A 200 4.68 2.15 -12.89
N ALA A 201 5.72 2.70 -13.54
CA ALA A 201 5.56 3.82 -14.45
C ALA A 201 4.62 3.48 -15.63
N ALA A 202 4.80 2.31 -16.25
CA ALA A 202 3.95 1.88 -17.35
C ALA A 202 2.49 1.62 -16.92
N GLN A 203 2.29 1.06 -15.71
CA GLN A 203 0.96 0.89 -15.11
C GLN A 203 0.27 2.24 -14.86
N THR A 204 1.00 3.25 -14.38
CA THR A 204 0.48 4.62 -14.22
C THR A 204 0.00 5.21 -15.54
N ILE A 205 0.83 5.13 -16.60
CA ILE A 205 0.47 5.66 -17.92
C ILE A 205 -0.86 5.06 -18.39
N VAL A 206 -0.95 3.73 -18.48
CA VAL A 206 -2.17 3.10 -19.04
C VAL A 206 -3.40 3.28 -18.14
N THR A 207 -3.24 3.31 -16.82
CA THR A 207 -4.39 3.50 -15.92
C THR A 207 -4.99 4.89 -16.07
N VAL A 208 -4.13 5.91 -16.12
CA VAL A 208 -4.52 7.31 -16.32
C VAL A 208 -5.13 7.52 -17.70
N GLU A 209 -4.57 6.90 -18.74
CA GLU A 209 -5.13 6.92 -20.11
C GLU A 209 -6.50 6.23 -20.23
N GLN A 210 -6.79 5.22 -19.40
CA GLN A 210 -8.12 4.61 -19.31
C GLN A 210 -9.04 5.30 -18.29
N GLY A 211 -8.64 6.45 -17.71
CA GLY A 211 -9.46 7.27 -16.83
C GLY A 211 -9.57 6.79 -15.37
N GLY A 212 -8.66 5.92 -14.91
CA GLY A 212 -8.48 5.59 -13.49
C GLY A 212 -7.40 6.46 -12.82
N ARG A 213 -7.29 6.39 -11.49
CA ARG A 213 -6.21 7.03 -10.71
C ARG A 213 -5.15 5.98 -10.30
N THR A 214 -3.92 6.40 -10.03
CA THR A 214 -2.89 5.51 -9.44
C THR A 214 -2.28 6.06 -8.17
N VAL A 215 -1.91 5.16 -7.27
CA VAL A 215 -1.13 5.47 -6.06
C VAL A 215 0.18 4.70 -6.11
N SER A 216 1.29 5.42 -6.05
CA SER A 216 2.61 4.78 -5.92
C SER A 216 2.84 4.27 -4.51
N LEU A 217 2.72 2.94 -4.36
CA LEU A 217 2.99 2.20 -3.11
C LEU A 217 4.49 1.94 -2.90
N GLY A 218 5.25 1.78 -3.99
CA GLY A 218 6.69 1.52 -3.94
C GLY A 218 7.45 2.74 -3.44
N ASP A 219 8.00 2.65 -2.23
CA ASP A 219 8.78 3.67 -1.51
C ASP A 219 8.03 4.76 -0.74
N LEU A 220 6.71 4.66 -0.55
CA LEU A 220 5.97 5.56 0.36
C LEU A 220 6.32 5.20 1.80
N LEU A 221 6.28 3.88 1.97
CA LEU A 221 6.91 3.03 2.94
C LEU A 221 8.46 3.10 2.89
N GLY A 222 9.08 3.83 1.96
CA GLY A 222 10.50 3.73 1.62
C GLY A 222 11.43 3.93 2.81
N PRO A 223 11.26 4.99 3.62
CA PRO A 223 12.01 5.15 4.87
C PRO A 223 11.60 4.15 5.95
N GLU A 224 10.30 3.92 6.17
CA GLU A 224 9.78 3.11 7.29
C GLU A 224 10.02 1.60 7.10
N PHE A 225 9.85 1.04 5.90
CA PHE A 225 10.24 -0.33 5.52
C PHE A 225 11.76 -0.51 5.39
N ALA A 226 12.53 0.52 5.03
CA ALA A 226 14.00 0.39 4.99
C ALA A 226 14.64 0.49 6.38
N ALA A 227 14.05 1.25 7.30
CA ALA A 227 14.45 1.30 8.70
C ALA A 227 13.96 0.08 9.50
N ASN A 228 12.68 -0.28 9.33
CA ASN A 228 11.99 -1.28 10.15
C ASN A 228 11.43 -2.46 9.30
N PRO A 229 12.20 -3.12 8.41
CA PRO A 229 11.67 -4.15 7.51
C PRO A 229 10.97 -5.31 8.24
N ARG A 230 11.40 -5.63 9.47
CA ARG A 230 10.87 -6.70 10.32
C ARG A 230 9.48 -6.44 10.91
N GLU A 231 9.09 -5.18 11.05
CA GLU A 231 7.75 -4.77 11.50
C GLU A 231 6.78 -4.72 10.30
N MET A 232 7.35 -4.54 9.11
CA MET A 232 6.67 -4.10 7.91
C MET A 232 6.40 -5.21 6.89
N PHE A 233 7.26 -6.23 6.85
CA PHE A 233 7.02 -7.50 6.17
C PHE A 233 6.45 -8.56 7.13
N SER A 234 5.76 -9.56 6.57
CA SER A 234 5.27 -10.73 7.30
C SER A 234 6.41 -11.70 7.63
N VAL A 235 6.10 -12.79 8.34
CA VAL A 235 7.07 -13.86 8.69
C VAL A 235 7.72 -14.56 7.49
N ASP A 236 7.22 -14.33 6.27
CA ASP A 236 7.85 -14.79 5.01
C ASP A 236 8.87 -13.80 4.42
N ASN A 237 9.04 -12.62 5.03
CA ASN A 237 9.91 -11.52 4.60
C ASN A 237 9.65 -11.05 3.15
N TYR A 238 8.41 -11.20 2.67
CA TYR A 238 8.02 -10.88 1.29
C TYR A 238 6.67 -10.18 1.19
N HIS A 239 5.62 -10.70 1.83
CA HIS A 239 4.31 -10.04 1.86
C HIS A 239 4.26 -8.99 2.97
N PRO A 240 3.42 -7.94 2.89
CA PRO A 240 3.26 -6.97 3.96
C PRO A 240 2.78 -7.59 5.28
N SER A 241 3.20 -6.99 6.40
CA SER A 241 2.64 -7.24 7.73
C SER A 241 1.26 -6.57 7.89
N ALA A 242 0.63 -6.74 9.05
CA ALA A 242 -0.58 -5.99 9.39
C ALA A 242 -0.35 -4.46 9.41
N GLU A 243 0.84 -4.01 9.78
CA GLU A 243 1.23 -2.60 9.74
C GLU A 243 1.59 -2.16 8.33
N GLY A 244 2.27 -3.01 7.55
CA GLY A 244 2.51 -2.78 6.14
C GLY A 244 1.22 -2.58 5.33
N TYR A 245 0.18 -3.39 5.59
CA TYR A 245 -1.15 -3.18 5.01
C TYR A 245 -1.87 -1.95 5.57
N ALA A 246 -1.74 -1.63 6.86
CA ALA A 246 -2.33 -0.42 7.43
C ALA A 246 -1.76 0.84 6.76
N THR A 247 -0.45 0.93 6.56
CA THR A 247 0.19 2.08 5.92
C THR A 247 -0.06 2.13 4.41
N ALA A 248 -0.14 0.98 3.73
CA ALA A 248 -0.63 0.92 2.35
C ALA A 248 -2.11 1.37 2.21
N ALA A 249 -2.96 1.04 3.18
CA ALA A 249 -4.36 1.48 3.19
C ALA A 249 -4.48 2.99 3.47
N MET A 250 -3.75 3.52 4.45
CA MET A 250 -3.67 4.97 4.74
C MET A 250 -3.18 5.78 3.52
N ALA A 251 -2.34 5.19 2.68
CA ALA A 251 -1.86 5.81 1.44
C ALA A 251 -2.90 5.89 0.32
N MET A 252 -3.70 4.84 0.16
CA MET A 252 -4.68 4.74 -0.94
C MET A 252 -6.02 5.38 -0.61
N LEU A 253 -6.40 5.44 0.67
CA LEU A 253 -7.66 6.02 1.14
C LEU A 253 -7.88 7.48 0.67
N PRO A 254 -6.90 8.41 0.72
CA PRO A 254 -7.03 9.76 0.15
C PRO A 254 -7.48 9.77 -1.32
N THR A 255 -6.93 8.87 -2.13
CA THR A 255 -7.22 8.78 -3.56
C THR A 255 -8.57 8.11 -3.84
N LEU A 256 -9.00 7.18 -2.99
CA LEU A 256 -10.34 6.57 -3.05
C LEU A 256 -11.44 7.57 -2.69
N CYS A 257 -11.25 8.33 -1.60
CA CYS A 257 -12.20 9.36 -1.19
C CYS A 257 -12.30 10.48 -2.24
N ALA A 258 -11.17 10.88 -2.84
CA ALA A 258 -11.16 11.84 -3.94
C ALA A 258 -11.79 11.29 -5.23
N ALA A 259 -11.61 10.00 -5.55
CA ALA A 259 -12.26 9.37 -6.70
C ALA A 259 -13.80 9.37 -6.57
N LEU A 260 -14.32 9.06 -5.37
CA LEU A 260 -15.74 9.09 -5.05
C LEU A 260 -16.30 10.50 -4.75
N GLY A 261 -15.50 11.56 -4.88
CA GLY A 261 -15.93 12.94 -4.63
C GLY A 261 -16.27 13.27 -3.17
N LEU A 262 -15.83 12.45 -2.22
CA LEU A 262 -16.11 12.61 -0.79
C LEU A 262 -15.32 13.75 -0.13
N TRP A 263 -14.29 14.27 -0.81
CA TRP A 263 -13.49 15.42 -0.38
C TRP A 263 -13.61 16.58 -1.38
N PRO A 264 -13.59 17.84 -0.90
CA PRO A 264 -13.49 19.01 -1.78
C PRO A 264 -12.12 19.02 -2.48
N GLU A 265 -12.11 18.60 -3.75
CA GLU A 265 -10.95 18.67 -4.63
C GLU A 265 -10.77 20.14 -5.08
N PRO A 266 -9.63 20.82 -4.79
CA PRO A 266 -9.47 22.24 -5.09
C PRO A 266 -9.31 22.49 -6.61
N ASP A 267 -9.89 23.59 -7.11
CA ASP A 267 -9.85 24.00 -8.54
C ASP A 267 -8.44 24.24 -9.12
N ARG A 268 -7.40 24.24 -8.28
CA ARG A 268 -6.00 24.48 -8.65
C ARG A 268 -5.07 23.59 -7.83
N PRO A 269 -3.94 23.12 -8.40
CA PRO A 269 -2.90 22.43 -7.64
C PRO A 269 -2.43 23.29 -6.48
N ASP A 270 -2.41 22.73 -5.27
CA ASP A 270 -1.92 23.42 -4.09
C ASP A 270 -0.39 23.37 -4.07
N ALA A 271 0.24 24.49 -4.43
CA ALA A 271 1.71 24.63 -4.43
C ALA A 271 2.34 24.45 -3.03
N SER A 272 1.56 24.56 -1.94
CA SER A 272 2.03 24.22 -0.58
C SER A 272 2.04 22.71 -0.28
N ARG A 273 1.45 21.90 -1.17
CA ARG A 273 1.39 20.42 -1.12
C ARG A 273 2.24 19.73 -2.17
N ASP A 274 3.12 20.48 -2.86
CA ASP A 274 4.01 19.93 -3.90
C ASP A 274 3.21 19.38 -5.11
N GLU A 275 1.99 19.88 -5.34
CA GLU A 275 1.11 19.41 -6.43
C GLU A 275 1.48 20.05 -7.77
N SER A 276 1.60 19.24 -8.84
CA SER A 276 2.04 19.71 -10.16
C SER A 276 1.29 19.05 -11.32
N VAL A 277 1.04 19.80 -12.39
CA VAL A 277 0.44 19.29 -13.63
C VAL A 277 1.57 19.01 -14.63
N LEU A 278 1.74 17.75 -15.01
CA LEU A 278 2.83 17.26 -15.84
C LEU A 278 2.30 16.40 -16.99
N PRO A 279 3.05 16.21 -18.09
CA PRO A 279 2.71 15.21 -19.10
C PRO A 279 2.62 13.81 -18.47
N VAL A 280 1.65 12.98 -18.86
CA VAL A 280 1.38 11.68 -18.21
C VAL A 280 2.65 10.84 -18.01
N ALA A 281 3.53 10.75 -19.02
CA ALA A 281 4.77 10.00 -18.95
C ALA A 281 5.79 10.57 -17.93
N GLN A 282 5.83 11.89 -17.73
CA GLN A 282 6.68 12.53 -16.73
C GLN A 282 6.10 12.36 -15.32
N ALA A 283 4.79 12.51 -15.17
CA ALA A 283 4.08 12.23 -13.92
C ALA A 283 4.31 10.78 -13.47
N ALA A 284 4.15 9.82 -14.39
CA ALA A 284 4.42 8.41 -14.16
C ALA A 284 5.88 8.11 -13.82
N ALA A 285 6.84 8.72 -14.54
CA ALA A 285 8.26 8.55 -14.25
C ALA A 285 8.67 9.10 -12.87
N THR A 286 8.01 10.16 -12.39
CA THR A 286 8.20 10.70 -11.03
C THR A 286 7.51 9.83 -9.97
N ALA A 287 6.25 9.47 -10.16
CA ALA A 287 5.53 8.57 -9.26
C ALA A 287 6.22 7.19 -9.11
N ALA A 288 6.92 6.70 -10.13
CA ALA A 288 7.72 5.48 -10.07
C ALA A 288 9.10 5.63 -9.40
N ARG A 289 9.46 6.81 -8.89
CA ARG A 289 10.66 7.05 -8.06
C ARG A 289 10.33 7.58 -6.67
N GLU A 290 9.20 8.27 -6.55
CA GLU A 290 8.77 9.08 -5.42
C GLU A 290 7.32 8.71 -5.12
N ALA A 291 7.00 8.50 -3.86
CA ALA A 291 5.87 7.65 -3.50
C ALA A 291 4.94 8.28 -2.45
N GLY A 292 3.74 7.71 -2.31
CA GLY A 292 2.58 8.51 -1.89
C GLY A 292 2.17 9.52 -2.95
N THR A 293 2.75 9.37 -4.15
CA THR A 293 2.45 10.17 -5.31
C THR A 293 1.21 9.61 -5.96
N GLU A 294 0.11 10.33 -5.79
CA GLU A 294 -1.13 10.10 -6.53
C GLU A 294 -0.96 10.69 -7.94
N VAL A 295 -1.40 9.94 -8.95
CA VAL A 295 -1.52 10.45 -10.32
C VAL A 295 -2.98 10.36 -10.74
N THR A 296 -3.56 11.53 -11.02
CA THR A 296 -4.96 11.67 -11.46
C THR A 296 -4.98 12.14 -12.92
N PRO A 297 -5.85 11.60 -13.80
CA PRO A 297 -6.04 12.15 -15.14
C PRO A 297 -6.44 13.62 -15.08
N SER A 298 -5.81 14.44 -15.93
CA SER A 298 -6.23 15.81 -16.20
C SER A 298 -6.62 15.91 -17.68
N ARG A 299 -6.76 17.13 -18.21
CA ARG A 299 -7.02 17.35 -19.63
C ARG A 299 -5.84 16.78 -20.44
N ALA A 300 -6.06 15.74 -21.24
CA ALA A 300 -4.99 15.06 -21.98
C ALA A 300 -4.16 16.05 -22.84
N PRO A 301 -2.81 15.89 -22.94
CA PRO A 301 -1.98 14.78 -22.45
C PRO A 301 -1.40 14.98 -21.03
N TRP A 302 -2.10 15.71 -20.16
CA TRP A 302 -1.61 16.07 -18.82
C TRP A 302 -2.24 15.21 -17.70
N ALA A 303 -1.50 15.05 -16.61
CA ALA A 303 -1.95 14.44 -15.36
C ALA A 303 -1.60 15.35 -14.17
N LEU A 304 -2.39 15.27 -13.12
CA LEU A 304 -2.12 15.93 -11.84
C LEU A 304 -1.36 14.97 -10.93
N LEU A 305 -0.15 15.38 -10.56
CA LEU A 305 0.72 14.76 -9.57
C LEU A 305 0.41 15.36 -8.19
N LYS A 306 0.16 14.53 -7.16
CA LYS A 306 0.00 15.00 -5.77
C LYS A 306 0.86 14.17 -4.82
N HIS A 307 1.76 14.80 -4.06
CA HIS A 307 2.58 14.10 -3.07
C HIS A 307 1.87 14.04 -1.70
N ARG A 308 1.26 12.90 -1.37
CA ARG A 308 0.59 12.64 -0.08
C ARG A 308 1.61 12.38 1.04
N ARG A 309 2.50 13.36 1.33
CA ARG A 309 3.51 13.25 2.39
C ARG A 309 2.85 13.27 3.78
N ARG A 310 3.21 12.29 4.64
CA ARG A 310 2.82 12.27 6.06
C ARG A 310 3.52 13.40 6.80
N ARG A 311 2.82 14.51 7.04
CA ARG A 311 3.29 15.54 7.99
C ARG A 311 3.22 14.95 9.39
N ARG A 312 4.36 14.55 9.97
CA ARG A 312 4.43 14.34 11.43
C ARG A 312 4.00 15.65 12.07
N LEU A 313 2.95 15.59 12.90
CA LEU A 313 2.78 16.59 13.94
C LEU A 313 4.03 16.51 14.84
N PRO A 314 4.58 17.64 15.33
CA PRO A 314 5.58 17.57 16.37
C PRO A 314 5.03 16.74 17.53
N GLU A 315 5.81 15.79 18.03
CA GLU A 315 5.54 15.23 19.35
C GLU A 315 5.61 16.40 20.34
N GLU A 316 4.52 16.66 21.06
CA GLU A 316 4.55 17.62 22.16
C GLU A 316 5.57 17.12 23.17
N SER A 317 6.71 17.81 23.22
CA SER A 317 7.85 17.40 24.03
C SER A 317 7.40 17.24 25.47
N ALA A 318 7.78 16.13 26.11
CA ALA A 318 7.50 15.84 27.52
C ALA A 318 8.34 16.73 28.48
N ALA A 319 8.45 18.01 28.18
CA ALA A 319 9.13 19.06 28.93
C ALA A 319 8.22 19.64 30.04
N ALA A 320 7.56 18.75 30.78
CA ALA A 320 6.71 19.06 31.94
C ALA A 320 7.02 18.08 33.10
N GLY A 321 8.31 17.80 33.31
CA GLY A 321 8.79 16.77 34.22
C GLY A 321 10.16 17.03 34.85
N GLU A 322 10.65 18.27 34.85
CA GLU A 322 11.98 18.61 35.40
C GLU A 322 12.01 20.03 35.99
N ALA A 323 11.07 20.30 36.92
CA ALA A 323 10.99 21.55 37.69
C ALA A 323 10.25 21.30 39.02
N GLY A 324 10.90 20.67 40.00
CA GLY A 324 10.21 20.28 41.24
C GLY A 324 11.04 19.68 42.39
N GLU A 325 12.36 19.49 42.27
CA GLU A 325 13.21 19.07 43.38
C GLU A 325 14.44 20.00 43.53
N GLU A 326 14.33 21.00 44.40
CA GLU A 326 15.37 21.37 45.38
C GLU A 326 14.80 22.37 46.42
N ALA A 327 15.37 22.38 47.64
CA ALA A 327 14.99 23.20 48.82
C ALA A 327 13.52 23.05 49.30
N GLU A 328 13.25 22.37 50.41
CA GLU A 328 13.61 22.91 51.73
C GLU A 328 14.00 21.84 52.78
N SER A 329 14.67 22.27 53.86
CA SER A 329 15.36 21.38 54.80
C SER A 329 14.80 21.39 56.22
N ALA A 330 14.61 20.18 56.77
CA ALA A 330 14.77 19.80 58.18
C ALA A 330 14.19 20.70 59.31
N GLY A 331 13.22 20.17 60.07
CA GLY A 331 13.06 20.59 61.48
C GLY A 331 11.65 20.35 62.06
N PRO A 332 11.50 19.91 63.34
CA PRO A 332 10.21 19.40 63.82
C PRO A 332 9.58 20.17 64.99
N ALA A 333 8.26 20.02 65.14
CA ALA A 333 7.54 20.27 66.39
C ALA A 333 6.40 19.23 66.57
N ALA A 334 6.16 18.77 67.80
CA ALA A 334 5.12 17.80 68.13
C ALA A 334 3.97 18.46 68.92
N GLY A 335 2.71 18.06 68.64
CA GLY A 335 1.53 18.65 69.28
C GLY A 335 0.27 17.78 69.17
N ARG A 336 0.09 16.87 70.13
CA ARG A 336 -1.16 16.12 70.42
C ARG A 336 -2.08 16.96 71.35
N PRO A 337 -3.33 16.55 71.66
CA PRO A 337 -4.23 15.53 71.07
C PRO A 337 -5.70 16.03 70.85
N GLY A 338 -6.61 15.15 70.43
CA GLY A 338 -8.06 15.30 70.67
C GLY A 338 -8.99 14.90 69.51
N ALA A 339 -10.06 14.10 69.61
CA ALA A 339 -10.41 12.94 70.42
C ALA A 339 -11.90 12.58 70.10
N ALA A 340 -12.09 11.60 69.20
CA ALA A 340 -13.25 10.69 69.11
C ALA A 340 -14.68 11.24 68.76
N PRO A 341 -15.64 10.37 68.35
CA PRO A 341 -16.94 10.77 67.78
C PRO A 341 -18.18 10.21 68.53
N SER A 342 -19.41 10.62 68.14
CA SER A 342 -20.46 9.72 67.54
C SER A 342 -21.94 10.13 67.70
N ALA A 343 -22.75 9.65 66.74
CA ALA A 343 -24.15 9.17 66.85
C ALA A 343 -25.39 10.12 66.86
N HIS A 344 -26.48 9.56 66.27
CA HIS A 344 -27.92 9.93 66.36
C HIS A 344 -28.40 11.21 65.62
N ARG A 345 -29.63 11.30 65.07
CA ARG A 345 -30.79 10.35 65.00
C ARG A 345 -31.73 10.63 63.80
N SER A 346 -32.57 9.65 63.44
CA SER A 346 -33.91 9.68 62.75
C SER A 346 -34.37 10.89 61.90
N GLY A 347 -35.06 10.77 60.76
CA GLY A 347 -35.66 9.60 60.07
C GLY A 347 -37.16 9.79 59.74
N PHE A 348 -37.64 9.37 58.56
CA PHE A 348 -39.08 9.39 58.19
C PHE A 348 -39.46 8.31 57.15
N ARG A 349 -40.75 7.93 57.02
CA ARG A 349 -41.17 6.71 56.28
C ARG A 349 -42.65 6.66 55.81
N VAL A 350 -42.91 6.87 54.51
CA VAL A 350 -44.13 6.46 53.74
C VAL A 350 -43.69 6.30 52.26
N HIS A 351 -44.01 5.30 51.41
CA HIS A 351 -44.76 4.02 51.42
C HIS A 351 -46.15 3.97 50.73
N ARG A 352 -46.22 3.23 49.60
CA ARG A 352 -47.38 2.85 48.73
C ARG A 352 -47.88 3.94 47.75
N ARG A 353 -48.46 3.57 46.59
CA ARG A 353 -48.68 2.21 46.04
C ARG A 353 -47.71 1.89 44.91
#